data_AF-A0A7G9TB42-F1
#
_entry.id   AF-A0A7G9TB42-F1
#
_cell.length_a   1.000
_cell.length_b   1.000
_cell.length_c   1.000
_cell.angle_alpha   90.00
_cell.angle_beta   90.00
_cell.angle_gamma   90.00
#
_symmetry.space_group_name_H-M   'P 1'
#
loop_
_entity.id
_entity.type
_entity.pdbx_description
1 polymer ?
#
loop_
_entity_poly.entity_id
_entity_poly.type
_entity_poly.pdbx_seq_one_letter_code
_entity_poly.pdbx_strand_id
1 'polypeptide(L)'
;MIANALQALPTMARTEVPIASHGVLAIRTRQLGRGRLKLAIGAGAPGESMSTMGLRVRAQADAEVAEAPPENRAFKTADAFCLISGDEVLVLVEGMRISVVESYLSQLLAKANQPAGHSAFEFHPVGDQDQEAILADEGVKELKLSGTAYQAETELARVEYGDTAESIIFRLWAETKDRVRSLLSEQVENERERQVLAEHWADLNITTTIQARGGSRGEPVVLESMRNAGMELIDERPDNVNVTLVTEKGTTISGSSLVLGKFVNLSRNDERNDLPYMDVFLALEQYQAELIQQRRWHG
;
A
#
# COMPACT_ATOMS: atom_id res chain seq x y z
N MET A 1 -5.88 -21.06 7.87
CA MET A 1 -5.33 -21.35 6.52
C MET A 1 -3.81 -21.28 6.45
N ILE A 2 -3.22 -20.08 6.62
CA ILE A 2 -1.77 -19.85 6.45
C ILE A 2 -0.91 -20.77 7.34
N ALA A 3 -1.32 -21.02 8.58
CA ALA A 3 -0.61 -21.95 9.47
C ALA A 3 -0.43 -23.36 8.88
N ASN A 4 -1.42 -23.89 8.16
CA ASN A 4 -1.34 -25.20 7.51
C ASN A 4 -0.37 -25.18 6.31
N ALA A 5 -0.38 -24.10 5.53
CA ALA A 5 0.58 -23.92 4.45
C ALA A 5 2.03 -23.89 4.97
N LEU A 6 2.27 -23.27 6.13
CA LEU A 6 3.58 -23.25 6.78
C LEU A 6 4.01 -24.62 7.34
N GLN A 7 3.07 -25.52 7.64
CA GLN A 7 3.40 -26.92 7.96
C GLN A 7 3.84 -27.68 6.70
N ALA A 8 3.20 -27.42 5.55
CA ALA A 8 3.58 -28.00 4.26
C ALA A 8 4.91 -27.42 3.71
N LEU A 9 5.26 -26.19 4.11
CA LEU A 9 6.49 -25.47 3.77
C LEU A 9 7.37 -25.30 5.03
N PRO A 10 8.02 -26.38 5.52
CA PRO A 10 8.67 -26.40 6.82
C PRO A 10 9.93 -25.54 6.92
N THR A 11 10.60 -25.21 5.81
CA THR A 11 11.84 -24.42 5.81
C THR A 11 11.62 -23.05 5.17
N MET A 12 12.41 -22.05 5.57
CA MET A 12 12.27 -20.67 5.04
C MET A 12 12.51 -20.61 3.53
N ALA A 13 13.46 -21.39 3.00
CA ALA A 13 13.69 -21.51 1.57
C ALA A 13 12.43 -21.99 0.80
N ARG A 14 11.61 -22.85 1.42
CA ARG A 14 10.35 -23.29 0.79
C ARG A 14 9.29 -22.19 0.76
N THR A 15 9.44 -21.13 1.54
CA THR A 15 8.56 -19.95 1.52
C THR A 15 8.98 -18.89 0.51
N GLU A 16 10.07 -19.10 -0.24
CA GLU A 16 10.50 -18.17 -1.28
C GLU A 16 9.52 -18.14 -2.46
N VAL A 17 9.05 -16.96 -2.81
CA VAL A 17 8.16 -16.72 -3.95
C VAL A 17 8.72 -15.54 -4.74
N PRO A 18 8.96 -15.71 -6.06
CA PRO A 18 9.38 -14.61 -6.91
C PRO A 18 8.20 -13.66 -7.14
N ILE A 19 8.42 -12.37 -6.87
CA ILE A 19 7.49 -11.28 -7.12
C ILE A 19 8.24 -10.24 -7.95
N ALA A 20 7.84 -10.02 -9.20
CA ALA A 20 8.63 -9.24 -10.14
C ALA A 20 8.97 -7.81 -9.69
N SER A 21 8.08 -7.16 -8.93
CA SER A 21 8.32 -5.80 -8.43
C SER A 21 9.34 -5.71 -7.29
N HIS A 22 9.64 -6.82 -6.60
CA HIS A 22 10.43 -6.84 -5.36
C HIS A 22 11.46 -7.99 -5.30
N GLY A 23 11.70 -8.68 -6.42
CA GLY A 23 12.60 -9.83 -6.51
C GLY A 23 12.00 -11.08 -5.86
N VAL A 24 12.54 -11.51 -4.73
CA VAL A 24 12.06 -12.69 -3.99
C VAL A 24 11.59 -12.28 -2.61
N LEU A 25 10.33 -12.62 -2.31
CA LEU A 25 9.78 -12.51 -0.96
C LEU A 25 9.89 -13.87 -0.27
N ALA A 26 10.19 -13.87 1.03
CA ALA A 26 10.10 -15.06 1.85
C ALA A 26 9.85 -14.73 3.32
N ILE A 27 9.29 -15.69 4.05
CA ILE A 27 9.18 -15.59 5.51
C ILE A 27 10.58 -15.76 6.10
N ARG A 28 10.99 -14.78 6.92
CA ARG A 28 12.27 -14.78 7.64
C ARG A 28 12.10 -15.15 9.11
N THR A 29 10.96 -14.78 9.68
CA THR A 29 10.57 -15.17 11.04
C THR A 29 9.12 -15.61 11.04
N ARG A 30 8.81 -16.72 11.73
CA ARG A 30 7.44 -17.11 12.06
C ARG A 30 7.34 -17.51 13.52
N GLN A 31 6.31 -17.05 14.22
CA GLN A 31 6.00 -17.46 15.59
C GLN A 31 4.55 -17.94 15.64
N LEU A 32 4.37 -19.22 15.99
CA LEU A 32 3.06 -19.82 16.20
C LEU A 32 2.69 -19.72 17.68
N GLY A 33 1.60 -19.02 17.99
CA GLY A 33 0.97 -18.96 19.30
C GLY A 33 -0.38 -19.67 19.31
N ARG A 34 -1.06 -19.67 20.47
CA ARG A 34 -2.43 -20.19 20.57
C ARG A 34 -3.38 -19.31 19.76
N GLY A 35 -3.80 -19.80 18.59
CA GLY A 35 -4.73 -19.09 17.68
C GLY A 35 -4.13 -17.90 16.94
N ARG A 36 -2.84 -17.58 17.15
CA ARG A 36 -2.15 -16.43 16.55
C ARG A 36 -0.92 -16.86 15.77
N LEU A 37 -0.69 -16.19 14.65
CA LEU A 37 0.49 -16.39 13.82
C LEU A 37 1.14 -15.04 13.54
N LYS A 38 2.42 -14.92 13.89
CA LYS A 38 3.22 -13.73 13.59
C LYS A 38 4.23 -14.06 12.50
N LEU A 39 4.27 -13.25 11.44
CA LEU A 39 5.15 -13.43 10.29
C LEU A 39 5.96 -12.16 10.06
N ALA A 40 7.27 -12.33 9.84
CA ALA A 40 8.11 -11.30 9.24
C ALA A 40 8.52 -11.79 7.86
N ILE A 41 8.17 -11.03 6.84
CA ILE A 41 8.37 -11.30 5.43
C ILE A 41 9.40 -10.28 4.93
N GLY A 42 10.48 -10.77 4.32
CA GLY A 42 11.52 -9.92 3.75
C GLY A 42 11.57 -10.09 2.24
N ALA A 43 11.63 -8.97 1.53
CA ALA A 43 11.94 -8.91 0.11
C ALA A 43 13.43 -8.66 -0.13
N GLY A 44 13.95 -9.22 -1.21
CA GLY A 44 15.30 -8.94 -1.68
C GLY A 44 15.51 -9.48 -3.08
N ALA A 45 16.40 -8.84 -3.84
CA ALA A 45 16.75 -9.25 -5.19
C ALA A 45 18.04 -10.10 -5.17
N PRO A 46 17.97 -11.40 -5.47
CA PRO A 46 19.16 -12.27 -5.45
C PRO A 46 20.16 -11.87 -6.52
N GLY A 47 21.44 -11.74 -6.14
CA GLY A 47 22.53 -11.45 -7.08
C GLY A 47 22.63 -9.98 -7.52
N GLU A 48 21.77 -9.10 -7.03
CA GLU A 48 21.86 -7.66 -7.29
C GLU A 48 22.78 -6.98 -6.27
N SER A 49 23.70 -6.17 -6.78
CA SER A 49 24.53 -5.27 -5.97
C SER A 49 23.73 -4.02 -5.56
N MET A 50 24.03 -3.47 -4.38
CA MET A 50 23.48 -2.17 -3.98
C MET A 50 24.50 -1.05 -4.23
N SER A 51 24.04 0.08 -4.76
CA SER A 51 24.84 1.31 -4.80
C SER A 51 25.14 1.80 -3.39
N THR A 52 26.38 2.21 -3.17
CA THR A 52 26.86 2.86 -1.96
C THR A 52 27.17 4.33 -2.26
N MET A 53 26.88 5.20 -1.30
CA MET A 53 27.30 6.60 -1.32
C MET A 53 28.49 6.82 -0.39
N GLY A 54 29.44 7.63 -0.83
CA GLY A 54 30.53 8.11 -0.02
C GLY A 54 30.02 9.02 1.09
N LEU A 55 30.43 8.75 2.33
CA LEU A 55 30.14 9.63 3.45
C LEU A 55 31.19 10.74 3.54
N ARG A 56 30.74 11.99 3.67
CA ARG A 56 31.59 13.19 3.83
C ARG A 56 32.57 13.41 2.67
N VAL A 57 32.13 13.11 1.46
CA VAL A 57 32.87 13.37 0.22
C VAL A 57 33.11 14.88 0.10
N ARG A 58 34.39 15.26 -0.07
CA ARG A 58 34.80 16.68 -0.20
C ARG A 58 34.70 17.20 -1.63
N ALA A 59 34.54 16.31 -2.60
CA ALA A 59 34.37 16.65 -4.00
C ALA A 59 32.94 17.13 -4.29
N GLN A 60 32.74 17.83 -5.41
CA GLN A 60 31.41 18.27 -5.86
C GLN A 60 30.50 17.12 -6.31
N ALA A 61 31.08 15.98 -6.69
CA ALA A 61 30.37 14.78 -7.07
C ALA A 61 30.99 13.57 -6.38
N ASP A 62 30.13 12.63 -6.01
CA ASP A 62 30.51 11.30 -5.55
C ASP A 62 30.36 10.31 -6.70
N ALA A 63 31.27 9.34 -6.76
CA ALA A 63 31.16 8.24 -7.71
C ALA A 63 30.58 7.05 -6.94
N GLU A 64 29.28 6.81 -7.10
CA GLU A 64 28.61 5.67 -6.48
C GLU A 64 29.35 4.37 -6.79
N VAL A 65 29.51 3.51 -5.77
CA VAL A 65 30.14 2.20 -5.93
C VAL A 65 29.11 1.12 -5.64
N ALA A 66 28.96 0.16 -6.55
CA ALA A 66 28.11 -1.00 -6.32
C ALA A 66 28.84 -2.05 -5.47
N GLU A 67 28.22 -2.49 -4.38
CA GLU A 67 28.71 -3.58 -3.54
C GLU A 67 27.82 -4.81 -3.73
N ALA A 68 28.43 -5.97 -3.98
CA ALA A 68 27.71 -7.23 -4.15
C ALA A 68 27.33 -7.84 -2.80
N PRO A 69 26.17 -8.53 -2.70
CA PRO A 69 25.78 -9.17 -1.46
C PRO A 69 26.71 -10.37 -1.16
N PRO A 70 26.91 -10.73 0.13
CA PRO A 70 27.63 -11.95 0.50
C PRO A 70 27.01 -13.21 -0.10
N GLU A 71 27.80 -14.28 -0.19
CA GLU A 71 27.37 -15.57 -0.76
C GLU A 71 26.09 -16.09 -0.09
N ASN A 72 25.13 -16.55 -0.90
CA ASN A 72 23.81 -17.04 -0.48
C ASN A 72 22.97 -16.00 0.30
N ARG A 73 23.23 -14.71 0.07
CA ARG A 73 22.42 -13.61 0.61
C ARG A 73 22.01 -12.65 -0.49
N ALA A 74 20.94 -11.92 -0.22
CA ALA A 74 20.51 -10.77 -0.99
C ALA A 74 20.47 -9.57 -0.05
N PHE A 75 20.67 -8.36 -0.58
CA PHE A 75 20.31 -7.18 0.16
C PHE A 75 18.80 -7.11 0.30
N LYS A 76 18.37 -6.79 1.52
CA LYS A 76 16.96 -6.68 1.88
C LYS A 76 16.47 -5.31 1.41
N THR A 77 15.41 -5.29 0.63
CA THR A 77 14.88 -4.06 0.01
C THR A 77 13.61 -3.57 0.68
N ALA A 78 12.85 -4.48 1.29
CA ALA A 78 11.59 -4.17 1.96
C ALA A 78 11.23 -5.25 2.99
N ASP A 79 10.36 -4.86 3.93
CA ASP A 79 9.83 -5.70 4.99
C ASP A 79 8.30 -5.62 5.07
N ALA A 80 7.69 -6.72 5.50
CA ALA A 80 6.33 -6.74 5.97
C ALA A 80 6.19 -7.61 7.22
N PHE A 81 5.30 -7.20 8.12
CA PHE A 81 5.02 -7.88 9.37
C PHE A 81 3.52 -8.11 9.48
N CYS A 82 3.12 -9.37 9.68
CA CYS A 82 1.72 -9.75 9.80
C CYS A 82 1.47 -10.37 11.17
N LEU A 83 0.42 -9.91 11.85
CA LEU A 83 -0.18 -10.58 13.00
C LEU A 83 -1.55 -11.11 12.57
N ILE A 84 -1.68 -12.43 12.45
CA ILE A 84 -2.89 -13.12 11.98
C ILE A 84 -3.54 -13.83 13.17
N SER A 85 -4.85 -13.62 13.37
CA SER A 85 -5.67 -14.35 14.36
C SER A 85 -7.03 -14.66 13.76
N GLY A 86 -7.35 -15.95 13.59
CA GLY A 86 -8.55 -16.36 12.86
C GLY A 86 -8.49 -15.88 11.41
N ASP A 87 -9.50 -15.10 11.01
CA ASP A 87 -9.64 -14.48 9.68
C ASP A 87 -9.26 -12.98 9.68
N GLU A 88 -8.80 -12.45 10.82
CA GLU A 88 -8.37 -11.06 10.96
C GLU A 88 -6.84 -10.94 10.93
N VAL A 89 -6.35 -9.85 10.35
CA VAL A 89 -4.91 -9.59 10.19
C VAL A 89 -4.59 -8.11 10.45
N LEU A 90 -3.49 -7.87 11.16
CA LEU A 90 -2.81 -6.58 11.16
C LEU A 90 -1.54 -6.69 10.33
N VAL A 91 -1.34 -5.74 9.43
CA VAL A 91 -0.17 -5.69 8.54
C VAL A 91 0.56 -4.36 8.75
N LEU A 92 1.87 -4.44 8.91
CA LEU A 92 2.78 -3.30 8.81
C LEU A 92 3.75 -3.56 7.66
N VAL A 93 3.90 -2.59 6.77
CA VAL A 93 4.83 -2.68 5.63
C VAL A 93 5.87 -1.57 5.70
N GLU A 94 7.07 -1.87 5.24
CA GLU A 94 8.19 -0.94 5.06
C GLU A 94 8.81 -1.18 3.70
N GLY A 95 8.75 -0.19 2.80
CA GLY A 95 9.34 -0.29 1.46
C GLY A 95 8.57 -1.20 0.49
N MET A 96 7.38 -1.70 0.86
CA MET A 96 6.46 -2.41 -0.04
C MET A 96 5.00 -2.04 0.24
N ARG A 97 4.09 -2.43 -0.66
CA ARG A 97 2.64 -2.23 -0.53
C ARG A 97 1.96 -3.43 0.13
N ILE A 98 0.73 -3.25 0.62
CA ILE A 98 -0.04 -4.34 1.25
C ILE A 98 -0.46 -5.36 0.17
N SER A 99 -0.85 -4.93 -1.03
CA SER A 99 -1.09 -5.82 -2.20
C SER A 99 0.06 -6.76 -2.51
N VAL A 100 1.31 -6.31 -2.33
CA VAL A 100 2.49 -7.17 -2.54
C VAL A 100 2.53 -8.29 -1.50
N VAL A 101 2.17 -7.98 -0.25
CA VAL A 101 2.06 -8.97 0.83
C VAL A 101 0.91 -9.94 0.57
N GLU A 102 -0.23 -9.43 0.11
CA GLU A 102 -1.40 -10.24 -0.26
C GLU A 102 -1.06 -11.22 -1.39
N SER A 103 -0.50 -10.72 -2.49
CA SER A 103 -0.07 -11.52 -3.64
C SER A 103 0.93 -12.58 -3.21
N TYR A 104 1.90 -12.21 -2.36
CA TYR A 104 2.85 -13.16 -1.79
C TYR A 104 2.15 -14.28 -0.99
N LEU A 105 1.22 -13.95 -0.09
CA LEU A 105 0.51 -14.94 0.71
C LEU A 105 -0.39 -15.83 -0.16
N SER A 106 -1.08 -15.27 -1.16
CA SER A 106 -1.88 -16.03 -2.13
C SER A 106 -1.02 -17.04 -2.90
N GLN A 107 0.12 -16.61 -3.43
CA GLN A 107 1.07 -17.49 -4.12
C GLN A 107 1.71 -18.53 -3.19
N LEU A 108 1.99 -18.17 -1.93
CA LEU A 108 2.49 -19.10 -0.92
C LEU A 108 1.48 -20.21 -0.62
N LEU A 109 0.18 -19.88 -0.54
CA LEU A 109 -0.90 -20.84 -0.35
C LEU A 109 -1.04 -21.78 -1.55
N ALA A 110 -0.96 -21.24 -2.77
CA ALA A 110 -0.96 -22.02 -4.01
C ALA A 110 0.24 -22.99 -4.03
N LYS A 111 1.44 -22.50 -3.68
CA LYS A 111 2.67 -23.31 -3.58
C LYS A 111 2.56 -24.43 -2.55
N ALA A 112 1.82 -24.21 -1.46
CA ALA A 112 1.55 -25.22 -0.44
C ALA A 112 0.46 -26.24 -0.84
N ASN A 113 -0.02 -26.20 -2.08
CA ASN A 113 -1.04 -27.09 -2.65
C ASN A 113 -2.32 -27.15 -1.81
N GLN A 114 -2.73 -26.01 -1.23
CA GLN A 114 -4.01 -25.91 -0.53
C GLN A 114 -5.16 -25.93 -1.55
N PRO A 115 -6.35 -26.47 -1.20
CA PRO A 115 -7.44 -26.70 -2.16
C PRO A 115 -7.84 -25.44 -2.93
N ALA A 116 -8.21 -25.57 -4.21
CA ALA A 116 -8.52 -24.45 -5.13
C ALA A 116 -9.59 -23.43 -4.65
N GLY A 117 -10.37 -23.72 -3.60
CA GLY A 117 -11.19 -22.70 -2.92
C GLY A 117 -10.40 -21.69 -2.07
N HIS A 118 -9.08 -21.87 -1.96
CA HIS A 118 -8.14 -21.05 -1.17
C HIS A 118 -7.29 -20.11 -2.05
N SER A 119 -7.50 -20.12 -3.38
CA SER A 119 -6.77 -19.28 -4.33
C SER A 119 -7.32 -17.85 -4.46
N ALA A 120 -8.39 -17.51 -3.72
CA ALA A 120 -8.94 -16.17 -3.60
C ALA A 120 -8.59 -15.57 -2.22
N PHE A 121 -7.32 -15.63 -1.85
CA PHE A 121 -6.84 -14.93 -0.65
C PHE A 121 -6.78 -13.44 -0.96
N GLU A 122 -7.59 -12.66 -0.25
CA GLU A 122 -7.68 -11.20 -0.39
C GLU A 122 -7.71 -10.58 1.00
N PHE A 123 -7.06 -9.44 1.18
CA PHE A 123 -7.21 -8.62 2.36
C PHE A 123 -8.38 -7.67 2.16
N HIS A 124 -9.37 -7.78 3.05
CA HIS A 124 -10.43 -6.79 3.14
C HIS A 124 -10.09 -5.80 4.25
N PRO A 125 -9.90 -4.51 3.93
CA PRO A 125 -9.69 -3.50 4.96
C PRO A 125 -10.94 -3.40 5.84
N VAL A 126 -10.73 -3.22 7.14
CA VAL A 126 -11.82 -3.03 8.10
C VAL A 126 -12.07 -1.53 8.25
N GLY A 127 -13.31 -1.09 8.02
CA GLY A 127 -13.70 0.29 8.18
C GLY A 127 -13.58 0.79 9.63
N ASP A 128 -13.22 2.06 9.82
CA ASP A 128 -13.32 2.70 11.12
C ASP A 128 -14.80 2.99 11.43
N GLN A 129 -15.33 2.26 12.42
CA GLN A 129 -16.75 2.33 12.81
C GLN A 129 -17.21 3.72 13.24
N ASP A 130 -16.33 4.56 13.80
CA ASP A 130 -16.71 5.92 14.19
C ASP A 130 -16.89 6.80 12.95
N GLN A 131 -15.96 6.67 11.99
CA GLN A 131 -16.07 7.39 10.72
C GLN A 131 -17.27 6.89 9.91
N GLU A 132 -17.52 5.58 9.89
CA GLU A 132 -18.71 5.01 9.25
C GLU A 132 -20.00 5.51 9.92
N ALA A 133 -20.05 5.64 11.24
CA ALA A 133 -21.19 6.21 11.95
C ALA A 133 -21.43 7.68 11.60
N ILE A 134 -20.36 8.48 11.49
CA ILE A 134 -20.45 9.88 11.04
C ILE A 134 -21.00 9.94 9.61
N LEU A 135 -20.49 9.11 8.70
CA LEU A 135 -20.98 9.05 7.32
C LEU A 135 -22.44 8.62 7.23
N ALA A 136 -22.87 7.68 8.07
CA ALA A 136 -24.25 7.20 8.14
C ALA A 136 -25.21 8.27 8.70
N ASP A 137 -24.79 9.04 9.70
CA ASP A 137 -25.60 10.11 10.31
C ASP A 137 -25.67 11.37 9.44
N GLU A 138 -24.53 11.83 8.93
CA GLU A 138 -24.41 13.11 8.24
C GLU A 138 -24.61 13.01 6.73
N GLY A 139 -24.45 11.81 6.16
CA GLY A 139 -24.42 11.60 4.72
C GLY A 139 -23.18 12.16 4.05
N VAL A 140 -22.91 11.71 2.83
CA VAL A 140 -21.81 12.22 2.00
C VAL A 140 -22.35 13.25 1.03
N LYS A 141 -21.77 14.46 1.04
CA LYS A 141 -22.10 15.52 0.09
C LYS A 141 -21.15 15.53 -1.11
N GLU A 142 -19.85 15.37 -0.86
CA GLU A 142 -18.80 15.53 -1.89
C GLU A 142 -17.64 14.53 -1.66
N LEU A 143 -17.11 13.94 -2.73
CA LEU A 143 -15.77 13.33 -2.76
C LEU A 143 -14.83 14.28 -3.48
N LYS A 144 -13.71 14.60 -2.85
CA LYS A 144 -12.63 15.41 -3.40
C LYS A 144 -11.42 14.53 -3.62
N LEU A 145 -10.95 14.54 -4.86
CA LEU A 145 -9.67 13.97 -5.28
C LEU A 145 -8.76 15.14 -5.58
N SER A 146 -7.62 15.23 -4.91
CA SER A 146 -6.65 16.31 -5.12
C SER A 146 -5.28 15.71 -5.30
N GLY A 147 -4.54 16.15 -6.31
CA GLY A 147 -3.18 15.68 -6.51
C GLY A 147 -2.40 16.50 -7.52
N THR A 148 -1.09 16.27 -7.57
CA THR A 148 -0.24 16.93 -8.57
C THR A 148 -0.44 16.29 -9.93
N ALA A 149 -0.39 17.10 -10.99
CA ALA A 149 -0.57 16.65 -12.38
C ALA A 149 0.61 15.80 -12.91
N TYR A 150 1.72 15.77 -12.16
CA TYR A 150 2.88 14.99 -12.52
C TYR A 150 2.62 13.49 -12.34
N GLN A 151 2.61 12.71 -13.43
CA GLN A 151 3.16 11.32 -13.49
C GLN A 151 3.58 10.95 -14.93
N ALA A 152 4.74 10.30 -15.07
CA ALA A 152 4.90 8.98 -15.73
C ALA A 152 6.28 8.75 -16.38
N GLU A 153 7.15 7.99 -15.70
CA GLU A 153 7.72 6.76 -16.30
C GLU A 153 7.14 5.50 -15.62
N THR A 154 6.64 5.60 -14.39
CA THR A 154 6.25 4.43 -13.57
C THR A 154 4.82 3.91 -13.78
N GLU A 155 3.93 4.65 -14.46
CA GLU A 155 2.56 4.18 -14.75
C GLU A 155 2.53 3.11 -15.86
N LEU A 156 3.51 3.10 -16.78
CA LEU A 156 3.60 2.09 -17.85
C LEU A 156 4.01 0.69 -17.37
N ALA A 157 4.63 0.57 -16.19
CA ALA A 157 4.97 -0.72 -15.58
C ALA A 157 3.78 -1.40 -14.86
N ARG A 158 2.67 -0.67 -14.64
CA ARG A 158 1.52 -1.18 -13.88
C ARG A 158 0.56 -2.00 -14.73
N VAL A 159 0.59 -1.85 -16.05
CA VAL A 159 -0.33 -2.54 -16.98
C VAL A 159 0.11 -4.00 -17.25
N GLU A 160 1.33 -4.40 -16.85
CA GLU A 160 1.84 -5.76 -17.11
C GLU A 160 1.41 -6.81 -16.08
N TYR A 161 0.84 -6.41 -14.94
CA TYR A 161 0.29 -7.32 -13.95
C TYR A 161 -1.23 -7.17 -13.95
N GLY A 162 -1.92 -8.24 -14.36
CA GLY A 162 -3.36 -8.26 -14.56
C GLY A 162 -4.18 -8.11 -13.27
N ASP A 163 -4.14 -6.92 -12.67
CA ASP A 163 -5.08 -6.49 -11.64
C ASP A 163 -6.31 -5.89 -12.31
N THR A 164 -7.30 -6.74 -12.50
CA THR A 164 -8.61 -6.36 -13.00
C THR A 164 -9.46 -5.81 -11.87
N ALA A 165 -9.30 -4.53 -11.53
CA ALA A 165 -10.39 -3.64 -11.08
C ALA A 165 -9.85 -2.22 -10.78
N GLU A 166 -9.25 -1.52 -11.76
CA GLU A 166 -9.07 -0.07 -11.57
C GLU A 166 -10.46 0.56 -11.31
N SER A 167 -10.65 1.08 -10.10
CA SER A 167 -11.89 1.73 -9.74
C SER A 167 -12.22 2.81 -10.75
N ILE A 168 -13.50 2.92 -11.08
CA ILE A 168 -14.02 3.91 -12.03
C ILE A 168 -13.55 5.32 -11.63
N ILE A 169 -13.37 5.57 -10.34
CA ILE A 169 -12.93 6.86 -9.81
C ILE A 169 -11.47 7.15 -10.16
N PHE A 170 -10.58 6.15 -10.10
CA PHE A 170 -9.20 6.29 -10.54
C PHE A 170 -9.05 6.44 -12.04
N ARG A 171 -9.82 5.67 -12.82
CA ARG A 171 -9.85 5.83 -14.27
C ARG A 171 -10.31 7.23 -14.66
N LEU A 172 -11.36 7.74 -14.01
CA LEU A 172 -11.82 9.12 -14.21
C LEU A 172 -10.72 10.14 -13.86
N TRP A 173 -10.00 9.91 -12.76
CA TRP A 173 -8.87 10.77 -12.37
C TRP A 173 -7.74 10.73 -13.40
N ALA A 174 -7.32 9.54 -13.83
CA ALA A 174 -6.29 9.34 -14.85
C ALA A 174 -6.69 10.02 -16.17
N GLU A 175 -7.91 9.79 -16.65
CA GLU A 175 -8.45 10.47 -17.84
C GLU A 175 -8.49 12.00 -17.68
N THR A 176 -8.80 12.50 -16.48
CA THR A 176 -8.80 13.95 -16.20
C THR A 176 -7.38 14.50 -16.27
N LYS A 177 -6.39 13.83 -15.67
CA LYS A 177 -4.97 14.19 -15.79
C LYS A 177 -4.54 14.23 -17.25
N ASP A 178 -4.83 13.18 -18.01
CA ASP A 178 -4.44 13.05 -19.42
C ASP A 178 -5.07 14.13 -20.30
N ARG A 179 -6.34 14.46 -20.06
CA ARG A 179 -7.01 15.56 -20.78
C ARG A 179 -6.41 16.92 -20.45
N VAL A 180 -6.14 17.21 -19.17
CA VAL A 180 -5.46 18.44 -18.76
C VAL A 180 -4.09 18.52 -19.42
N ARG A 181 -3.35 17.40 -19.43
CA ARG A 181 -2.04 17.30 -20.07
C ARG A 181 -2.11 17.56 -21.58
N SER A 182 -3.05 16.92 -22.28
CA SER A 182 -3.24 17.11 -23.73
C SER A 182 -3.55 18.57 -24.06
N LEU A 183 -4.52 19.15 -23.36
CA LEU A 183 -4.95 20.53 -23.58
C LEU A 183 -3.79 21.52 -23.41
N LEU A 184 -2.98 21.35 -22.37
CA LEU A 184 -1.85 22.25 -22.14
C LEU A 184 -0.68 21.97 -23.08
N SER A 185 -0.47 20.72 -23.50
CA SER A 185 0.57 20.35 -24.49
C SER A 185 0.24 20.86 -25.90
N GLU A 186 -1.05 20.95 -26.24
CA GLU A 186 -1.54 21.52 -27.50
C GLU A 186 -1.33 23.04 -27.60
N GLN A 187 -1.18 23.74 -26.47
CA GLN A 187 -0.92 25.19 -26.42
C GLN A 187 0.56 25.56 -26.53
N VAL A 188 1.45 24.57 -26.64
CA VAL A 188 2.91 24.78 -26.73
C VAL A 188 3.33 24.83 -28.19
N GLU A 189 3.86 25.97 -28.62
CA GLU A 189 4.26 26.18 -30.02
C GLU A 189 5.74 25.83 -30.26
N ASN A 190 6.57 25.85 -29.21
CA ASN A 190 8.01 25.66 -29.33
C ASN A 190 8.65 24.83 -28.19
N GLU A 191 9.86 24.32 -28.42
CA GLU A 191 10.57 23.41 -27.50
C GLU A 191 10.91 24.07 -26.16
N ARG A 192 11.08 25.39 -26.13
CA ARG A 192 11.37 26.14 -24.90
C ARG A 192 10.15 26.22 -23.99
N GLU A 193 8.98 26.51 -24.55
CA GLU A 193 7.70 26.44 -23.82
C GLU A 193 7.42 25.01 -23.33
N ARG A 194 7.79 24.00 -24.12
CA ARG A 194 7.66 22.58 -23.76
C ARG A 194 8.50 22.22 -22.51
N GLN A 195 9.73 22.74 -22.42
CA GLN A 195 10.59 22.57 -21.24
C GLN A 195 10.05 23.29 -20.01
N VAL A 196 9.59 24.54 -20.16
CA VAL A 196 8.97 25.30 -19.06
C VAL A 196 7.69 24.61 -18.55
N LEU A 197 6.88 24.08 -19.47
CA LEU A 197 5.67 23.31 -19.13
C LEU A 197 6.02 22.05 -18.33
N ALA A 198 7.06 21.32 -18.74
CA ALA A 198 7.52 20.13 -18.04
C ALA A 198 8.06 20.44 -16.63
N GLU A 199 8.76 21.55 -16.45
CA GLU A 199 9.26 22.01 -15.13
C GLU A 199 8.11 22.36 -14.18
N HIS A 200 7.04 22.99 -14.66
CA HIS A 200 5.90 23.41 -13.84
C HIS A 200 4.80 22.35 -13.69
N TRP A 201 4.93 21.17 -14.30
CA TRP A 201 3.97 20.07 -14.12
C TRP A 201 3.90 19.57 -12.69
N ALA A 202 5.03 19.57 -12.00
CA ALA A 202 5.12 19.21 -10.59
C ALA A 202 4.37 20.20 -9.69
N ASP A 203 4.23 21.45 -10.14
CA ASP A 203 3.58 22.53 -9.38
C ASP A 203 2.06 22.59 -9.60
N LEU A 204 1.53 21.90 -10.62
CA LEU A 204 0.13 21.97 -10.98
C LEU A 204 -0.71 21.01 -10.11
N ASN A 205 -1.52 21.58 -9.21
CA ASN A 205 -2.49 20.83 -8.43
C ASN A 205 -3.83 20.72 -9.17
N ILE A 206 -4.24 19.50 -9.48
CA ILE A 206 -5.56 19.18 -10.01
C ILE A 206 -6.47 18.85 -8.82
N THR A 207 -7.72 19.29 -8.86
CA THR A 207 -8.74 18.86 -7.90
C THR A 207 -10.03 18.51 -8.63
N THR A 208 -10.48 17.28 -8.47
CA THR A 208 -11.75 16.78 -9.01
C THR A 208 -12.72 16.60 -7.86
N THR A 209 -13.89 17.24 -7.96
CA THR A 209 -14.96 17.12 -6.96
C THR A 209 -16.16 16.40 -7.57
N ILE A 210 -16.55 15.29 -6.96
CA ILE A 210 -17.72 14.50 -7.33
C ILE A 210 -18.79 14.75 -6.28
N GLN A 211 -19.96 15.24 -6.68
CA GLN A 211 -21.06 15.57 -5.77
C GLN A 211 -22.13 14.49 -5.79
N ALA A 212 -22.53 14.00 -4.62
CA ALA A 212 -23.67 13.10 -4.48
C ALA A 212 -24.97 13.93 -4.45
N ARG A 213 -25.81 13.82 -5.48
CA ARG A 213 -27.14 14.46 -5.47
C ARG A 213 -28.01 13.77 -4.41
N GLY A 214 -28.42 14.52 -3.39
CA GLY A 214 -29.30 14.03 -2.31
C GLY A 214 -28.58 13.69 -1.00
N GLY A 215 -27.25 13.78 -0.96
CA GLY A 215 -26.45 13.69 0.27
C GLY A 215 -26.63 12.40 1.07
N SER A 216 -27.12 12.49 2.32
CA SER A 216 -27.48 11.37 3.22
C SER A 216 -28.53 10.42 2.64
N ARG A 217 -29.27 10.85 1.61
CA ARG A 217 -30.23 10.06 0.84
C ARG A 217 -29.72 9.69 -0.56
N GLY A 218 -28.42 9.87 -0.81
CA GLY A 218 -27.78 9.42 -2.03
C GLY A 218 -27.97 7.91 -2.24
N GLU A 219 -27.89 7.46 -3.49
CA GLU A 219 -28.03 6.04 -3.80
C GLU A 219 -26.97 5.23 -3.03
N PRO A 220 -27.34 4.15 -2.30
CA PRO A 220 -26.40 3.35 -1.50
C PRO A 220 -25.17 2.88 -2.28
N VAL A 221 -25.35 2.61 -3.57
CA VAL A 221 -24.28 2.21 -4.50
C VAL A 221 -23.20 3.29 -4.63
N VAL A 222 -23.56 4.57 -4.59
CA VAL A 222 -22.62 5.70 -4.67
C VAL A 222 -21.80 5.82 -3.39
N LEU A 223 -22.45 5.64 -2.23
CA LEU A 223 -21.78 5.66 -0.91
C LEU A 223 -20.81 4.49 -0.77
N GLU A 224 -21.23 3.29 -1.17
CA GLU A 224 -20.40 2.09 -1.19
C GLU A 224 -19.22 2.24 -2.16
N SER A 225 -19.44 2.80 -3.35
CA SER A 225 -18.37 3.08 -4.32
C SER A 225 -17.34 4.09 -3.79
N MET A 226 -17.79 5.12 -3.09
CA MET A 226 -16.91 6.11 -2.45
C MET A 226 -16.11 5.50 -1.29
N ARG A 227 -16.72 4.58 -0.54
CA ARG A 227 -16.05 3.83 0.52
C ARG A 227 -14.99 2.89 -0.03
N ASN A 228 -15.34 2.09 -1.04
CA ASN A 228 -14.43 1.15 -1.69
C ASN A 228 -13.26 1.90 -2.35
N ALA A 229 -13.52 3.02 -3.01
CA ALA A 229 -12.46 3.86 -3.53
C ALA A 229 -11.54 4.39 -2.42
N GLY A 230 -12.09 4.88 -1.30
CA GLY A 230 -11.29 5.29 -0.14
C GLY A 230 -10.40 4.18 0.43
N MET A 231 -10.89 2.94 0.38
CA MET A 231 -10.19 1.72 0.83
C MET A 231 -9.09 1.28 -0.15
N GLU A 232 -9.36 1.23 -1.45
CA GLU A 232 -8.38 0.95 -2.51
C GLU A 232 -7.26 1.99 -2.53
N LEU A 233 -7.61 3.26 -2.26
CA LEU A 233 -6.67 4.39 -2.20
C LEU A 233 -5.63 4.29 -1.08
N ILE A 234 -5.83 3.43 -0.07
CA ILE A 234 -4.85 3.20 0.98
C ILE A 234 -3.70 2.31 0.48
N ASP A 235 -3.99 1.37 -0.41
CA ASP A 235 -2.99 0.42 -0.93
C ASP A 235 -2.38 0.87 -2.27
N GLU A 236 -3.18 1.51 -3.13
CA GLU A 236 -2.71 1.94 -4.45
C GLU A 236 -2.00 3.29 -4.47
N ARG A 237 -2.07 4.03 -3.35
CA ARG A 237 -1.59 5.41 -3.17
C ARG A 237 -0.40 5.71 -4.08
N PRO A 238 -0.61 6.41 -5.20
CA PRO A 238 0.46 7.21 -5.74
C PRO A 238 0.68 8.33 -4.71
N ASP A 239 1.93 8.60 -4.32
CA ASP A 239 2.29 9.52 -3.22
C ASP A 239 1.67 10.93 -3.34
N ASN A 240 1.05 11.25 -4.48
CA ASN A 240 0.51 12.55 -4.83
C ASN A 240 -1.02 12.64 -4.90
N VAL A 241 -1.82 11.62 -4.58
CA VAL A 241 -3.30 11.73 -4.62
C VAL A 241 -3.91 11.66 -3.21
N ASN A 242 -4.55 12.76 -2.81
CA ASN A 242 -5.32 12.92 -1.60
C ASN A 242 -6.80 12.73 -1.86
N VAL A 243 -7.45 11.99 -0.98
CA VAL A 243 -8.87 11.64 -1.07
C VAL A 243 -9.56 12.13 0.17
N THR A 244 -10.64 12.86 -0.02
CA THR A 244 -11.39 13.47 1.07
C THR A 244 -12.88 13.40 0.82
N LEU A 245 -13.62 12.92 1.81
CA LEU A 245 -15.08 12.95 1.86
C LEU A 245 -15.52 14.17 2.65
N VAL A 246 -16.51 14.90 2.15
CA VAL A 246 -17.15 16.02 2.83
C VAL A 246 -18.61 15.67 3.08
N THR A 247 -19.06 15.74 4.32
CA THR A 247 -20.45 15.43 4.70
C THR A 247 -21.40 16.60 4.44
N GLU A 248 -22.72 16.40 4.58
CA GLU A 248 -23.68 17.51 4.48
C GLU A 248 -23.45 18.60 5.54
N LYS A 249 -23.00 18.21 6.73
CA LYS A 249 -22.70 19.14 7.84
C LYS A 249 -21.34 19.82 7.68
N GLY A 250 -20.57 19.49 6.64
CA GLY A 250 -19.24 20.06 6.37
C GLY A 250 -18.09 19.34 7.07
N THR A 251 -18.35 18.21 7.73
CA THR A 251 -17.31 17.35 8.32
C THR A 251 -16.45 16.77 7.20
N THR A 252 -15.13 16.82 7.41
CA THR A 252 -14.15 16.39 6.41
C THR A 252 -13.47 15.13 6.89
N ILE A 253 -13.60 14.03 6.15
CA ILE A 253 -13.03 12.72 6.49
C ILE A 253 -12.02 12.35 5.40
N SER A 254 -10.79 12.08 5.81
CA SER A 254 -9.76 11.61 4.87
C SER A 254 -10.03 10.16 4.47
N GLY A 255 -9.76 9.80 3.22
CA GLY A 255 -9.86 8.40 2.77
C GLY A 255 -9.05 7.45 3.66
N SER A 256 -7.86 7.87 4.10
CA SER A 256 -7.03 7.04 5.00
C SER A 256 -7.55 6.90 6.43
N SER A 257 -8.46 7.77 6.88
CA SER A 257 -9.12 7.61 8.18
C SER A 257 -10.35 6.70 8.12
N LEU A 258 -10.81 6.31 6.93
CA LEU A 258 -11.94 5.39 6.78
C LEU A 258 -11.58 3.95 7.12
N VAL A 259 -10.30 3.59 7.10
CA VAL A 259 -9.84 2.26 7.47
C VAL A 259 -9.18 2.33 8.82
N LEU A 260 -9.45 1.29 9.60
CA LEU A 260 -8.90 1.12 10.91
C LEU A 260 -7.37 0.98 10.82
N GLY A 261 -6.66 1.94 11.39
CA GLY A 261 -5.20 1.98 11.38
C GLY A 261 -4.63 2.83 12.51
N LYS A 262 -3.34 2.65 12.78
CA LYS A 262 -2.63 3.38 13.84
C LYS A 262 -1.21 3.71 13.39
N PHE A 263 -0.80 4.96 13.63
CA PHE A 263 0.59 5.35 13.49
C PHE A 263 1.39 4.88 14.70
N VAL A 264 2.51 4.20 14.45
CA VAL A 264 3.46 3.76 15.47
C VAL A 264 4.85 4.31 15.13
N ASN A 265 5.56 4.79 16.15
CA ASN A 265 6.95 5.21 16.00
C ASN A 265 7.84 4.05 16.41
N LEU A 266 8.61 3.54 15.46
CA LEU A 266 9.55 2.43 15.66
C LEU A 266 10.96 2.88 15.32
N SER A 267 11.93 2.49 16.15
CA SER A 267 13.35 2.73 15.88
C SER A 267 13.90 1.64 14.96
N ARG A 268 14.72 2.03 13.99
CA ARG A 268 15.52 1.08 13.19
C ARG A 268 16.60 0.45 14.06
N ASN A 269 17.11 -0.71 13.64
CA ASN A 269 18.31 -1.28 14.25
C ASN A 269 19.51 -0.33 14.11
N ASP A 270 20.36 -0.23 15.14
CA ASP A 270 21.54 0.65 15.12
C ASP A 270 22.58 0.23 14.07
N GLU A 271 22.66 -1.07 13.77
CA GLU A 271 23.67 -1.67 12.87
C GLU A 271 23.09 -2.16 11.54
N ARG A 272 21.77 -2.06 11.34
CA ARG A 272 21.08 -2.60 10.16
C ARG A 272 19.98 -1.67 9.71
N ASN A 273 19.84 -1.51 8.40
CA ASN A 273 18.78 -0.70 7.82
C ASN A 273 17.44 -1.47 7.75
N ASP A 274 16.99 -2.03 8.87
CA ASP A 274 15.71 -2.73 8.99
C ASP A 274 15.05 -2.53 10.36
N LEU A 275 13.75 -2.82 10.44
CA LEU A 275 12.98 -2.76 11.68
C LEU A 275 13.22 -4.02 12.55
N PRO A 276 13.40 -3.87 13.88
CA PRO A 276 13.44 -5.00 14.80
C PRO A 276 12.09 -5.73 14.85
N TYR A 277 12.05 -6.97 14.35
CA TYR A 277 10.79 -7.73 14.24
C TYR A 277 10.06 -7.93 15.57
N MET A 278 10.79 -8.01 16.69
CA MET A 278 10.18 -8.16 18.02
C MET A 278 9.42 -6.90 18.45
N ASP A 279 9.97 -5.73 18.17
CA ASP A 279 9.35 -4.45 18.52
C ASP A 279 8.12 -4.20 17.63
N VAL A 280 8.21 -4.54 16.35
CA VAL A 280 7.07 -4.51 15.43
C VAL A 280 5.96 -5.44 15.91
N PHE A 281 6.29 -6.69 16.25
CA PHE A 281 5.30 -7.65 16.76
C PHE A 281 4.65 -7.19 18.06
N LEU A 282 5.43 -6.59 18.98
CA LEU A 282 4.89 -6.02 20.20
C LEU A 282 3.90 -4.89 19.89
N ALA A 283 4.24 -4.00 18.95
CA ALA A 283 3.34 -2.92 18.54
C ALA A 283 2.04 -3.46 17.90
N LEU A 284 2.13 -4.48 17.05
CA LEU A 284 0.96 -5.14 16.47
C LEU A 284 0.08 -5.81 17.55
N GLU A 285 0.69 -6.50 18.52
CA GLU A 285 -0.02 -7.14 19.63
C GLU A 285 -0.70 -6.12 20.55
N GLN A 286 -0.03 -5.00 20.83
CA GLN A 286 -0.62 -3.90 21.60
C GLN A 286 -1.83 -3.30 20.87
N TYR A 287 -1.70 -3.05 19.56
CA TYR A 287 -2.82 -2.52 18.79
C TYR A 287 -3.98 -3.52 18.70
N GLN A 288 -3.71 -4.81 18.48
CA GLN A 288 -4.75 -5.85 18.57
C GLN A 288 -5.47 -5.82 19.92
N ALA A 289 -4.74 -5.69 21.03
CA ALA A 289 -5.33 -5.63 22.36
C ALA A 289 -6.26 -4.41 22.54
N GLU A 290 -5.88 -3.25 21.99
CA GLU A 290 -6.73 -2.06 21.95
C GLU A 290 -8.02 -2.31 21.16
N LEU A 291 -7.93 -2.94 19.99
CA LEU A 291 -9.08 -3.26 19.15
C LEU A 291 -10.04 -4.25 19.82
N ILE A 292 -9.51 -5.25 20.52
CA ILE A 292 -10.32 -6.18 21.32
C ILE A 292 -11.07 -5.41 22.42
N GLN A 293 -10.40 -4.50 23.14
CA GLN A 293 -11.04 -3.68 24.18
C GLN A 293 -12.16 -2.79 23.61
N GLN A 294 -11.95 -2.28 22.40
CA GLN A 294 -12.93 -1.46 21.67
C GLN A 294 -14.02 -2.28 20.97
N ARG A 295 -13.96 -3.62 21.03
CA ARG A 295 -14.87 -4.54 20.30
C ARG A 295 -14.83 -4.34 18.78
N ARG A 296 -13.65 -4.00 18.26
CA ARG A 296 -13.34 -3.84 16.82
C ARG A 296 -12.51 -5.01 16.26
N TRP A 297 -12.25 -6.02 17.09
CA TRP A 297 -11.57 -7.27 16.75
C TRP A 297 -12.46 -8.44 17.18
N HIS A 298 -12.76 -9.36 16.27
CA HIS A 298 -13.76 -10.42 16.44
C HIS A 298 -13.17 -11.84 16.45
N GLY A 299 -11.85 -11.98 16.22
CA GLY A 299 -11.14 -13.25 16.15
C GLY A 299 -10.90 -13.98 17.47
#